data_AF-A0A6L7N0F6-F1
#
_entry.id   AF-A0A6L7N0F6-F1
#
_cell.length_a   1.000
_cell.length_b   1.000
_cell.length_c   1.000
_cell.angle_alpha   90.00
_cell.angle_beta   90.00
_cell.angle_gamma   90.00
#
_symmetry.space_group_name_H-M   'P 1'
#
loop_
_entity.id
_entity.type
_entity.pdbx_description
1 polymer ?
#
loop_
_entity_poly.entity_id
_entity_poly.type
_entity_poly.pdbx_seq_one_letter_code
_entity_poly.pdbx_strand_id
1 'polypeptide(L)'
;MAGVCPGSVDGGRRRLFSLLAAPRIPQIRDHVAISRSTSFAAPPLLVQRGPLPSHRESHPVRRRDTLPFALLGVSAEVLAAYFVFYAINGFFQHSNCDLRLGPLNYIVSGPELHRWHHSEFARESDTNFGNNLIIWDLMFGTRFLPADRSVGRLGLVNRSYPTGFIRQMKTPFVPGLDKR
;
A
#
# COMPACT_ATOMS: atom_id res chain seq x y z
N MET A 1 -31.29 59.70 -2.18
CA MET A 1 -30.44 60.37 -1.17
C MET A 1 -29.88 59.29 -0.27
N ALA A 2 -28.59 59.03 -0.09
CA ALA A 2 -27.29 59.48 -0.60
C ALA A 2 -26.41 58.19 -0.67
N GLY A 3 -25.58 57.94 -1.70
CA GLY A 3 -24.14 58.30 -1.76
C GLY A 3 -23.28 57.34 -0.89
N VAL A 4 -22.14 56.75 -1.26
CA VAL A 4 -21.12 56.94 -2.32
C VAL A 4 -20.26 55.65 -2.41
N CYS A 5 -19.67 55.34 -3.58
CA CYS A 5 -18.69 54.26 -3.81
C CYS A 5 -17.21 54.69 -3.49
N PRO A 6 -16.14 54.15 -4.10
CA PRO A 6 -15.18 53.23 -3.48
C PRO A 6 -13.73 53.76 -3.40
N GLY A 7 -12.84 53.00 -2.75
CA GLY A 7 -11.40 53.02 -3.06
C GLY A 7 -10.46 52.95 -1.85
N SER A 8 -9.50 52.02 -1.89
CA SER A 8 -8.10 52.35 -1.62
C SER A 8 -7.19 51.25 -2.16
N VAL A 9 -6.23 51.69 -2.95
CA VAL A 9 -5.14 50.92 -3.55
C VAL A 9 -3.91 51.23 -2.72
N ASP A 10 -3.21 50.23 -2.20
CA ASP A 10 -1.87 50.36 -1.63
C ASP A 10 -1.18 48.98 -1.82
N GLY A 11 0.01 48.81 -2.37
CA GLY A 11 1.11 49.76 -2.51
C GLY A 11 2.38 49.28 -1.80
N GLY A 12 2.80 48.04 -2.05
CA GLY A 12 4.23 47.71 -2.05
C GLY A 12 4.92 47.26 -0.75
N ARG A 13 5.80 46.28 -0.98
CA ARG A 13 7.09 45.98 -0.31
C ARG A 13 7.10 45.11 0.98
N ARG A 14 7.52 43.86 0.72
CA ARG A 14 8.61 43.11 1.37
C ARG A 14 8.52 42.93 2.89
N ARG A 15 8.25 41.69 3.32
CA ARG A 15 8.99 41.06 4.42
C ARG A 15 9.35 39.60 4.08
N LEU A 16 10.66 39.39 4.00
CA LEU A 16 11.38 38.13 3.90
C LEU A 16 11.45 37.51 5.32
N PHE A 17 11.37 36.19 5.41
CA PHE A 17 11.69 35.31 6.56
C PHE A 17 10.90 35.44 7.87
N SER A 18 10.13 34.40 8.19
CA SER A 18 10.11 33.81 9.54
C SER A 18 9.61 32.36 9.52
N LEU A 19 10.55 31.46 9.83
CA LEU A 19 10.45 30.24 10.64
C LEU A 19 9.22 29.30 10.56
N LEU A 20 9.51 28.08 10.08
CA LEU A 20 9.14 26.79 10.67
C LEU A 20 8.11 26.83 11.80
N ALA A 21 6.84 26.65 11.46
CA ALA A 21 5.81 26.22 12.40
C ALA A 21 5.35 24.81 12.00
N ALA A 22 5.93 23.79 12.64
CA ALA A 22 5.42 22.43 12.57
C ALA A 22 4.06 22.36 13.32
N PRO A 23 3.01 21.73 12.77
CA PRO A 23 1.75 21.56 13.48
C PRO A 23 1.92 20.59 14.66
N ARG A 24 1.38 20.98 15.82
CA ARG A 24 1.35 20.17 17.05
C ARG A 24 0.53 18.89 16.83
N ILE A 25 1.17 17.74 17.03
CA ILE A 25 0.53 16.42 17.08
C ILE A 25 -0.25 16.29 18.41
N PRO A 26 -1.56 15.99 18.42
CA PRO A 26 -2.28 15.66 19.64
C PRO A 26 -1.78 14.32 20.21
N GLN A 27 -1.40 14.32 21.48
CA GLN A 27 -1.05 13.12 22.25
C GLN A 27 -2.29 12.24 22.42
N ILE A 28 -2.34 11.08 21.76
CA ILE A 28 -3.35 10.06 22.00
C ILE A 28 -2.90 9.24 23.21
N ARG A 29 -3.67 9.35 24.30
CA ARG A 29 -3.49 8.62 25.55
C ARG A 29 -3.83 7.14 25.40
N ASP A 30 -3.08 6.36 26.17
CA ASP A 30 -3.05 4.90 26.25
C ASP A 30 -4.39 4.28 26.67
N HIS A 31 -4.84 3.29 25.90
CA HIS A 31 -5.68 2.20 26.41
C HIS A 31 -5.29 0.89 25.71
N VAL A 32 -4.16 0.30 26.13
CA VAL A 32 -3.85 -1.11 25.88
C VAL A 32 -3.99 -1.85 27.21
N ALA A 33 -5.13 -2.53 27.39
CA ALA A 33 -5.31 -3.48 28.47
C ALA A 33 -4.48 -4.74 28.16
N ILE A 34 -3.28 -4.83 28.75
CA ILE A 34 -2.44 -6.04 28.70
C ILE A 34 -3.03 -7.05 29.69
N SER A 35 -3.78 -8.03 29.20
CA SER A 35 -4.16 -9.21 29.97
C SER A 35 -2.91 -10.05 30.25
N ARG A 36 -2.49 -10.05 31.52
CA ARG A 36 -1.47 -10.97 32.05
C ARG A 36 -2.15 -12.29 32.41
N SER A 37 -1.86 -13.36 31.69
CA SER A 37 -1.72 -14.72 32.24
C SER A 37 -1.63 -15.77 31.12
N THR A 38 -0.43 -16.20 30.80
CA THR A 38 -0.15 -17.59 30.39
C THR A 38 1.29 -17.90 30.77
N SER A 39 1.47 -18.67 31.84
CA SER A 39 2.74 -19.27 32.18
C SER A 39 2.95 -20.47 31.24
N PHE A 40 3.89 -20.36 30.31
CA PHE A 40 4.25 -21.46 29.42
C PHE A 40 5.48 -22.15 30.04
N ALA A 41 5.26 -23.29 30.67
CA ALA A 41 6.35 -24.14 31.13
C ALA A 41 7.09 -24.73 29.92
N ALA A 42 8.39 -24.48 29.82
CA ALA A 42 9.23 -25.07 28.77
C ALA A 42 9.46 -26.57 29.04
N PRO A 43 9.27 -27.46 28.06
CA PRO A 43 9.64 -28.86 28.21
C PRO A 43 11.17 -29.04 28.17
N PRO A 44 11.71 -30.12 28.78
CA PRO A 44 13.14 -30.35 28.87
C PRO A 44 13.78 -30.61 27.50
N LEU A 45 14.94 -29.99 27.28
CA LEU A 45 15.79 -30.13 26.10
C LEU A 45 16.39 -31.54 26.03
N LEU A 46 15.73 -32.44 25.29
CA LEU A 46 16.32 -33.70 24.87
C LEU A 46 17.24 -33.42 23.67
N VAL A 47 18.55 -33.38 23.91
CA VAL A 47 19.58 -33.25 22.86
C VAL A 47 19.60 -34.55 22.05
N GLN A 48 18.83 -34.57 20.96
CA GLN A 48 18.84 -35.67 20.00
C GLN A 48 19.99 -35.44 19.01
N ARG A 49 21.17 -36.02 19.28
CA ARG A 49 22.29 -36.06 18.32
C ARG A 49 22.01 -37.11 17.22
N GLY A 50 21.16 -36.76 16.26
CA GLY A 50 21.04 -37.48 15.00
C GLY A 50 22.12 -37.03 14.00
N PRO A 51 22.56 -37.88 13.06
CA PRO A 51 23.51 -37.50 12.02
C PRO A 51 22.96 -36.35 11.17
N LEU A 52 23.81 -35.37 10.86
CA LEU A 52 23.48 -34.22 10.03
C LEU A 52 22.86 -34.68 8.70
N PRO A 53 21.71 -34.13 8.28
CA PRO A 53 21.14 -34.47 6.99
C PRO A 53 22.15 -34.08 5.90
N SER A 54 22.53 -35.07 5.09
CA SER A 54 23.24 -34.82 3.84
C SER A 54 22.43 -33.83 3.01
N HIS A 55 23.12 -32.86 2.40
CA HIS A 55 22.53 -31.78 1.60
C HIS A 55 21.48 -32.33 0.64
N ARG A 56 20.21 -32.23 1.05
CA ARG A 56 19.07 -32.52 0.19
C ARG A 56 18.99 -31.35 -0.75
N GLU A 57 19.24 -31.60 -2.02
CA GLU A 57 19.05 -30.62 -3.10
C GLU A 57 17.74 -29.87 -2.87
N SER A 58 17.85 -28.54 -2.85
CA SER A 58 16.73 -27.63 -2.72
C SER A 58 15.71 -27.95 -3.80
N HIS A 59 14.53 -28.42 -3.39
CA HIS A 59 13.43 -28.62 -4.32
C HIS A 59 13.18 -27.30 -5.07
N PRO A 60 13.40 -27.24 -6.39
CA PRO A 60 13.23 -26.01 -7.14
C PRO A 60 11.77 -25.62 -7.05
N VAL A 61 11.59 -24.38 -6.63
CA VAL A 61 10.36 -23.61 -6.51
C VAL A 61 9.28 -24.13 -7.48
N ARG A 62 8.38 -24.99 -6.99
CA ARG A 62 7.20 -25.48 -7.76
C ARG A 62 6.10 -24.41 -7.80
N ARG A 63 6.45 -23.13 -7.96
CA ARG A 63 5.50 -22.11 -8.39
C ARG A 63 5.57 -22.00 -9.90
N ARG A 64 4.42 -22.12 -10.54
CA ARG A 64 4.30 -21.98 -12.00
C ARG A 64 4.73 -20.57 -12.44
N ASP A 65 4.54 -19.59 -11.58
CA ASP A 65 4.81 -18.17 -11.84
C ASP A 65 6.32 -17.83 -11.89
N THR A 66 7.18 -18.64 -11.27
CA THR A 66 8.64 -18.42 -11.26
C THR A 66 9.36 -19.15 -12.38
N LEU A 67 8.68 -20.10 -13.03
CA LEU A 67 9.29 -20.98 -14.03
C LEU A 67 9.94 -20.19 -15.19
N PRO A 68 9.32 -19.15 -15.77
CA PRO A 68 9.97 -18.38 -16.84
C PRO A 68 11.30 -17.76 -16.40
N PHE A 69 11.37 -17.21 -15.18
CA PHE A 69 12.60 -16.60 -14.66
C PHE A 69 13.68 -17.64 -14.35
N ALA A 70 13.29 -18.79 -13.81
CA ALA A 70 14.22 -19.90 -13.61
C ALA A 70 14.77 -20.42 -14.95
N LEU A 71 13.93 -20.52 -16.00
CA LEU A 71 14.36 -20.90 -17.35
C LEU A 71 15.29 -19.87 -17.99
N LEU A 72 15.13 -18.58 -17.67
CA LEU A 72 16.05 -17.51 -18.05
C LEU A 72 17.35 -17.51 -17.23
N GLY A 73 17.55 -18.48 -16.32
CA GLY A 73 18.77 -18.61 -15.52
C GLY A 73 18.85 -17.63 -14.34
N VAL A 74 17.74 -17.02 -13.92
CA VAL A 74 17.72 -16.18 -12.72
C VAL A 74 18.01 -17.05 -11.50
N SER A 75 18.98 -16.64 -10.68
CA SER A 75 19.41 -17.42 -9.52
C SER A 75 18.29 -17.52 -8.46
N ALA A 76 18.33 -18.59 -7.67
CA ALA A 76 17.37 -18.82 -6.60
C ALA A 76 17.42 -17.71 -5.54
N GLU A 77 18.61 -17.17 -5.27
CA GLU A 77 18.85 -16.07 -4.32
C GLU A 77 18.17 -14.78 -4.79
N VAL A 78 18.25 -14.46 -6.08
CA VAL A 78 17.58 -13.28 -6.65
C VAL A 78 16.07 -13.41 -6.54
N LEU A 79 15.52 -14.58 -6.88
CA LEU A 79 14.08 -14.83 -6.74
C LEU A 79 13.64 -14.75 -5.27
N ALA A 80 14.42 -15.34 -4.36
CA ALA A 80 14.14 -15.27 -2.94
C ALA A 80 14.13 -13.82 -2.42
N ALA A 81 15.15 -13.03 -2.78
CA ALA A 81 15.22 -11.61 -2.42
C ALA A 81 14.03 -10.81 -2.96
N TYR A 82 13.66 -11.06 -4.24
CA TYR A 82 12.47 -10.46 -4.84
C TYR A 82 11.20 -10.81 -4.06
N PHE A 83 10.99 -12.07 -3.68
CA PHE A 83 9.79 -12.48 -2.95
C PHE A 83 9.72 -11.89 -1.55
N VAL A 84 10.85 -11.77 -0.86
CA VAL A 84 10.92 -11.08 0.44
C VAL A 84 10.50 -9.63 0.27
N PHE A 85 11.09 -8.92 -0.71
CA PHE A 85 10.72 -7.53 -1.00
C PHE A 85 9.25 -7.38 -1.39
N TYR A 86 8.76 -8.23 -2.29
CA TYR A 86 7.36 -8.28 -2.72
C TYR A 86 6.41 -8.47 -1.53
N ALA A 87 6.72 -9.40 -0.63
CA ALA A 87 5.88 -9.65 0.54
C ALA A 87 5.86 -8.47 1.50
N ILE A 88 7.04 -7.93 1.84
CA ILE A 88 7.16 -6.77 2.74
C ILE A 88 6.41 -5.58 2.16
N ASN A 89 6.63 -5.26 0.90
CA ASN A 89 5.99 -4.12 0.26
C ASN A 89 4.47 -4.32 0.11
N GLY A 90 4.02 -5.54 -0.19
CA GLY A 90 2.60 -5.88 -0.22
C GLY A 90 1.90 -5.65 1.12
N PHE A 91 2.51 -6.07 2.24
CA PHE A 91 1.97 -5.77 3.58
C PHE A 91 2.03 -4.27 3.89
N PHE A 92 3.12 -3.61 3.53
CA PHE A 92 3.30 -2.18 3.75
C PHE A 92 2.22 -1.35 3.06
N GLN A 93 1.87 -1.67 1.82
CA GLN A 93 0.83 -0.99 1.04
C GLN A 93 -0.57 -1.14 1.61
N HIS A 94 -0.88 -2.30 2.19
CA HIS A 94 -2.18 -2.58 2.81
C HIS A 94 -2.22 -2.22 4.29
N SER A 95 -1.16 -1.57 4.81
CA SER A 95 -1.15 -1.11 6.19
C SER A 95 -2.07 0.08 6.39
N ASN A 96 -2.70 0.14 7.57
CA ASN A 96 -3.51 1.29 8.00
C ASN A 96 -2.64 2.48 8.49
N CYS A 97 -1.36 2.53 8.09
CA CYS A 97 -0.41 3.56 8.52
C CYS A 97 -0.58 4.83 7.69
N ASP A 98 -0.95 5.95 8.31
CA ASP A 98 -1.02 7.24 7.64
C ASP A 98 0.39 7.84 7.43
N LEU A 99 1.10 7.33 6.42
CA LEU A 99 2.48 7.71 6.12
C LEU A 99 2.54 8.56 4.86
N ARG A 100 3.20 9.72 4.93
CA ARG A 100 3.47 10.58 3.77
C ARG A 100 4.87 10.35 3.23
N LEU A 101 4.97 9.62 2.12
CA LEU A 101 6.23 9.21 1.50
C LEU A 101 6.91 10.32 0.67
N GLY A 102 6.17 11.37 0.32
CA GLY A 102 6.71 12.52 -0.41
C GLY A 102 7.41 12.09 -1.72
N PRO A 103 8.69 12.42 -1.93
CA PRO A 103 9.42 12.04 -3.15
C PRO A 103 9.48 10.53 -3.42
N LEU A 104 9.35 9.67 -2.39
CA LEU A 104 9.36 8.22 -2.60
C LEU A 104 8.13 7.72 -3.37
N ASN A 105 7.04 8.50 -3.43
CA ASN A 105 5.86 8.22 -4.26
C ASN A 105 6.11 8.36 -5.78
N TYR A 106 7.37 8.57 -6.20
CA TYR A 106 7.78 8.49 -7.61
C TYR A 106 8.59 7.23 -7.93
N ILE A 107 8.88 6.41 -6.91
CA ILE A 107 9.69 5.20 -7.06
C ILE A 107 8.92 3.98 -6.56
N VAL A 108 8.44 4.05 -5.31
CA VAL A 108 7.80 2.92 -4.62
C VAL A 108 6.29 3.12 -4.62
N SER A 109 5.58 2.04 -4.88
CA SER A 109 4.14 2.00 -4.64
C SER A 109 3.93 1.89 -3.12
N GLY A 110 3.53 2.98 -2.47
CA GLY A 110 3.32 3.03 -1.03
C GLY A 110 1.85 2.96 -0.61
N PRO A 111 1.56 2.98 0.70
CA PRO A 111 0.19 2.96 1.22
C PRO A 111 -0.66 4.15 0.74
N GLU A 112 -0.06 5.33 0.51
CA GLU A 112 -0.79 6.49 -0.03
C GLU A 112 -1.35 6.22 -1.43
N LEU A 113 -0.49 5.77 -2.34
CA LEU A 113 -0.86 5.47 -3.73
C LEU A 113 -1.81 4.28 -3.82
N HIS A 114 -1.54 3.24 -3.03
CA HIS A 114 -2.32 2.01 -3.04
C HIS A 114 -3.75 2.21 -2.51
N ARG A 115 -3.96 3.12 -1.55
CA ARG A 115 -5.31 3.47 -1.11
C ARG A 115 -6.15 4.06 -2.24
N TRP A 116 -5.56 4.91 -3.09
CA TRP A 116 -6.26 5.46 -4.24
C TRP A 116 -6.66 4.37 -5.24
N HIS A 117 -5.79 3.38 -5.46
CA HIS A 117 -6.12 2.19 -6.24
C HIS A 117 -7.31 1.41 -5.66
N HIS A 118 -7.51 1.43 -4.33
CA HIS A 118 -8.66 0.82 -3.66
C HIS A 118 -9.89 1.73 -3.53
N SER A 119 -9.89 2.91 -4.16
CA SER A 119 -11.06 3.80 -4.14
C SER A 119 -12.30 3.09 -4.72
N GLU A 120 -13.45 3.34 -4.10
CA GLU A 120 -14.73 2.86 -4.61
C GLU A 120 -15.06 3.42 -6.00
N PHE A 121 -14.51 4.56 -6.38
CA PHE A 121 -14.78 5.19 -7.67
C PHE A 121 -13.75 4.77 -8.72
N ALA A 122 -14.20 4.10 -9.79
CA ALA A 122 -13.35 3.66 -10.91
C ALA A 122 -12.43 4.75 -11.49
N ARG A 123 -12.90 6.01 -11.56
CA ARG A 123 -12.10 7.16 -12.01
C ARG A 123 -10.84 7.43 -11.15
N GLU A 124 -10.82 6.89 -9.94
CA GLU A 124 -9.71 6.97 -8.99
C GLU A 124 -9.00 5.62 -8.86
N SER A 125 -9.74 4.49 -8.81
CA SER A 125 -9.15 3.15 -8.64
C SER A 125 -8.49 2.57 -9.90
N ASP A 126 -8.89 3.01 -11.10
CA ASP A 126 -8.22 2.67 -12.37
C ASP A 126 -6.90 3.47 -12.54
N THR A 127 -6.11 3.55 -11.47
CA THR A 127 -4.82 4.26 -11.39
C THR A 127 -3.89 3.51 -10.43
N ASN A 128 -2.60 3.85 -10.43
CA ASN A 128 -1.58 3.31 -9.52
C ASN A 128 -1.49 1.77 -9.57
N PHE A 129 -1.43 1.18 -10.76
CA PHE A 129 -1.42 -0.26 -11.00
C PHE A 129 -0.12 -0.98 -10.56
N GLY A 130 0.98 -0.25 -10.41
CA GLY A 130 2.27 -0.80 -10.04
C GLY A 130 2.25 -1.43 -8.65
N ASN A 131 2.51 -2.75 -8.56
CA ASN A 131 2.52 -3.45 -7.27
C ASN A 131 3.75 -3.13 -6.41
N ASN A 132 4.94 -2.97 -6.98
CA ASN A 132 6.14 -2.68 -6.18
C ASN A 132 6.70 -1.29 -6.48
N LEU A 133 6.72 -0.95 -7.75
CA LEU A 133 7.25 0.30 -8.27
C LEU A 133 6.16 1.05 -9.02
N ILE A 134 6.04 2.34 -8.74
CA ILE A 134 5.06 3.24 -9.37
C ILE A 134 5.57 3.79 -10.71
N ILE A 135 6.81 3.46 -11.08
CA ILE A 135 7.45 3.97 -12.31
C ILE A 135 6.65 3.61 -13.56
N TRP A 136 5.99 2.47 -13.57
CA TRP A 136 5.13 2.05 -14.68
C TRP A 136 3.94 3.00 -14.84
N ASP A 137 3.30 3.40 -13.74
CA ASP A 137 2.20 4.38 -13.77
C ASP A 137 2.66 5.77 -14.19
N LEU A 138 3.90 6.15 -13.86
CA LEU A 138 4.49 7.38 -14.39
C LEU A 138 4.70 7.30 -15.91
N MET A 139 5.22 6.17 -16.40
CA MET A 139 5.47 5.97 -17.83
C MET A 139 4.19 5.94 -18.67
N PHE A 140 3.13 5.33 -18.15
CA PHE A 140 1.85 5.18 -18.86
C PHE A 140 0.81 6.24 -18.49
N GLY A 141 1.15 7.20 -17.63
CA GLY A 141 0.25 8.31 -17.25
C GLY A 141 -0.93 7.89 -16.37
N THR A 142 -0.81 6.78 -15.63
CA THR A 142 -1.85 6.24 -14.74
C THR A 142 -1.56 6.50 -13.27
N ARG A 143 -0.59 7.36 -12.94
CA ARG A 143 -0.31 7.74 -11.54
C ARG A 143 -1.31 8.79 -11.05
N PHE A 144 -1.90 8.56 -9.88
CA PHE A 144 -2.86 9.45 -9.24
C PHE A 144 -2.56 9.66 -7.76
N LEU A 145 -2.32 10.91 -7.38
CA LEU A 145 -2.12 11.34 -5.99
C LEU A 145 -2.51 12.81 -5.84
N PRO A 146 -3.80 13.13 -5.65
CA PRO A 146 -4.24 14.50 -5.48
C PRO A 146 -3.71 15.09 -4.16
N ALA A 147 -3.32 16.37 -4.18
CA ALA A 147 -2.73 17.05 -3.02
C ALA A 147 -3.78 17.74 -2.11
N ASP A 148 -5.01 17.90 -2.61
CA ASP A 148 -6.08 18.70 -2.00
C ASP A 148 -7.09 17.88 -1.20
N ARG A 149 -7.04 16.54 -1.27
CA ARG A 149 -8.00 15.66 -0.61
C ARG A 149 -7.41 14.31 -0.21
N SER A 150 -8.07 13.65 0.74
CA SER A 150 -7.82 12.25 1.09
C SER A 150 -8.73 11.31 0.29
N VAL A 151 -8.37 10.03 0.26
CA VAL A 151 -9.23 8.99 -0.31
C VAL A 151 -10.58 8.95 0.43
N GLY A 152 -11.65 8.72 -0.33
CA GLY A 152 -12.99 8.51 0.21
C GLY A 152 -13.20 7.08 0.69
N ARG A 153 -14.34 6.51 0.34
CA ARG A 153 -14.69 5.13 0.66
C ARG A 153 -13.87 4.16 -0.18
N LEU A 154 -13.48 3.05 0.43
CA LEU A 154 -12.73 1.97 -0.23
C LEU A 154 -13.65 0.80 -0.60
N GLY A 155 -13.22 0.00 -1.57
CA GLY A 155 -13.87 -1.25 -1.98
C GLY A 155 -14.71 -1.11 -3.24
N LEU A 156 -15.81 -1.86 -3.33
CA LEU A 156 -16.70 -1.85 -4.50
C LEU A 156 -17.96 -1.03 -4.24
N VAL A 157 -18.47 -0.38 -5.29
CA VAL A 157 -19.77 0.33 -5.27
C VAL A 157 -20.88 -0.68 -4.95
N ASN A 158 -20.85 -1.82 -5.65
CA ASN A 158 -21.82 -2.89 -5.45
C ASN A 158 -21.61 -3.61 -4.11
N ARG A 159 -22.48 -3.30 -3.14
CA ARG A 159 -22.49 -3.94 -1.81
C ARG A 159 -23.07 -5.36 -1.79
N SER A 160 -23.73 -5.76 -2.87
CA SER A 160 -24.26 -7.11 -3.09
C SER A 160 -23.36 -7.97 -3.98
N TYR A 161 -22.07 -7.62 -4.07
CA TYR A 161 -21.11 -8.33 -4.92
C TYR A 161 -21.06 -9.83 -4.56
N PRO A 162 -21.00 -10.76 -5.54
CA PRO A 162 -21.04 -12.18 -5.25
C PRO A 162 -19.89 -12.65 -4.33
N THR A 163 -20.24 -13.38 -3.27
CA THR A 163 -19.29 -13.86 -2.23
C THR A 163 -18.85 -15.32 -2.40
N GLY A 164 -19.35 -16.04 -3.41
CA GLY A 164 -19.00 -17.42 -3.68
C GLY A 164 -17.93 -17.56 -4.76
N PHE A 165 -16.96 -18.47 -4.57
CA PHE A 165 -15.84 -18.68 -5.50
C PHE A 165 -16.30 -18.81 -6.98
N ILE A 166 -17.21 -19.74 -7.27
CA ILE A 166 -17.70 -19.95 -8.65
C ILE A 166 -18.44 -18.72 -9.19
N ARG A 167 -19.11 -17.96 -8.33
CA ARG A 167 -19.78 -16.73 -8.76
C ARG A 167 -18.74 -15.65 -9.08
N GLN A 168 -17.71 -15.49 -8.24
CA GLN A 168 -16.58 -14.58 -8.48
C GLN A 168 -15.80 -14.93 -9.74
N MET A 169 -15.59 -16.22 -10.03
CA MET A 169 -14.95 -16.64 -11.30
C MET A 169 -15.78 -16.26 -12.54
N LYS A 170 -17.09 -16.03 -12.39
CA LYS A 170 -17.97 -15.61 -13.49
C LYS A 170 -18.11 -14.08 -13.58
N THR A 171 -17.74 -13.31 -12.56
CA THR A 171 -17.97 -11.85 -12.56
C THR A 171 -17.26 -11.08 -13.67
N PRO A 172 -16.06 -11.47 -14.15
CA PRO A 172 -15.42 -10.77 -15.28
C PRO A 172 -16.27 -10.81 -16.56
N PHE A 173 -17.22 -11.74 -16.68
CA PHE A 173 -18.10 -11.90 -17.83
C PHE A 173 -19.49 -11.25 -17.63
N VAL A 174 -19.71 -10.54 -16.52
CA VAL A 174 -20.98 -9.85 -16.23
C VAL A 174 -20.75 -8.34 -16.30
N PRO A 175 -21.15 -7.67 -17.39
CA PRO A 175 -20.86 -6.25 -17.60
C PRO A 175 -21.46 -5.34 -16.51
N GLY A 176 -20.59 -4.49 -15.96
CA GLY A 176 -20.95 -3.45 -15.00
C GLY A 176 -21.45 -3.99 -13.65
N LEU A 177 -21.06 -5.20 -13.26
CA LEU A 177 -21.44 -5.77 -11.96
C LEU A 177 -20.82 -4.99 -10.79
N ASP A 178 -19.62 -4.49 -10.97
CA ASP A 178 -18.84 -3.68 -10.02
C ASP A 178 -19.44 -2.28 -9.79
N LYS A 179 -20.19 -1.76 -10.76
CA LYS A 179 -20.73 -0.38 -10.80
C LYS A 179 -22.18 -0.23 -10.34
N ARG A 180 -22.88 -1.34 -10.04
CA ARG A 180 -24.31 -1.38 -9.68
C ARG A 180 -24.56 -1.23 -8.20
#